data_AF-A0A956SHY5-F1
#
_entry.id   AF-A0A956SHY5-F1
#
_cell.length_a   1.000
_cell.length_b   1.000
_cell.length_c   1.000
_cell.angle_alpha   90.00
_cell.angle_beta   90.00
_cell.angle_gamma   90.00
#
_symmetry.space_group_name_H-M   'P 1'
#
loop_
_entity.id
_entity.type
_entity.pdbx_description
1 polymer ?
#
loop_
_entity_poly.entity_id
_entity_poly.type
_entity_poly.pdbx_seq_one_letter_code
_entity_poly.pdbx_strand_id
1 'polypeptide(L)'
;YLYRAIDADGLTLDIWLRKKRDTQAAYAFLKRLHKQFGEPKAIVTDKAPSLGSAFRKLQSVGLYTKTEHRTVKYLNNLIEQDHRPIKRRNKFYQSLRTASSTIKGMETIRGIYKKNRRNGTLFGFSVSTEIKVLMGITA
;
A
#
# COMPACT_ATOMS: atom_id res chain seq x y z
N TYR A 1 -12.06 3.91 -3.50
CA TYR A 1 -11.22 2.70 -3.65
C TYR A 1 -9.79 3.01 -3.30
N LEU A 2 -9.23 2.22 -2.39
CA LEU A 2 -7.86 2.36 -1.92
C LEU A 2 -6.99 1.31 -2.60
N TYR A 3 -6.02 1.74 -3.39
CA TYR A 3 -4.93 0.91 -3.87
C TYR A 3 -3.81 0.98 -2.84
N ARG A 4 -3.17 -0.16 -2.57
CA ARG A 4 -2.03 -0.27 -1.66
C ARG A 4 -1.08 -1.32 -2.19
N ALA A 5 0.20 -1.07 -2.01
CA ALA A 5 1.26 -2.05 -2.19
C ALA A 5 2.07 -2.15 -0.90
N ILE A 6 2.47 -3.38 -0.58
CA ILE A 6 3.40 -3.70 0.49
C ILE A 6 4.51 -4.57 -0.08
N ASP A 7 5.68 -4.56 0.56
CA ASP A 7 6.75 -5.50 0.25
C ASP A 7 6.50 -6.87 0.92
N ALA A 8 7.43 -7.80 0.71
CA ALA A 8 7.37 -9.14 1.28
C ALA A 8 7.43 -9.15 2.83
N ASP A 9 8.03 -8.11 3.43
CA ASP A 9 8.15 -7.93 4.89
C ASP A 9 6.91 -7.24 5.50
N GLY A 10 5.96 -6.81 4.66
CA GLY A 10 4.74 -6.12 5.07
C GLY A 10 4.90 -4.60 5.28
N LEU A 11 6.03 -4.02 4.87
CA LEU A 11 6.20 -2.57 4.83
C LEU A 11 5.37 -1.98 3.69
N THR A 12 4.76 -0.83 3.96
CA THR A 12 3.97 -0.12 2.95
C THR A 12 4.89 0.52 1.93
N LEU A 13 4.73 0.17 0.66
CA LEU A 13 5.44 0.77 -0.47
C LEU A 13 4.74 2.04 -0.98
N ASP A 14 3.43 1.94 -1.20
CA ASP A 14 2.62 3.07 -1.68
C ASP A 14 1.14 2.88 -1.39
N ILE A 15 0.41 4.00 -1.35
CA ILE A 15 -1.03 4.05 -1.10
C ILE A 15 -1.65 5.09 -2.02
N TRP A 16 -2.74 4.72 -2.69
CA TRP A 16 -3.43 5.64 -3.59
C TRP A 16 -4.95 5.52 -3.48
N LEU A 17 -5.60 6.61 -3.07
CA LEU A 17 -7.06 6.69 -2.97
C LEU A 17 -7.65 7.25 -4.28
N ARG A 18 -8.61 6.52 -4.86
CA ARG A 18 -9.33 6.88 -6.08
C ARG A 18 -10.84 6.77 -5.90
N LYS A 19 -11.60 7.55 -6.68
CA LYS A 19 -13.08 7.53 -6.65
C LYS A 19 -13.65 6.21 -7.16
N LYS A 20 -13.08 5.67 -8.24
CA LYS A 20 -13.55 4.44 -8.92
C LYS A 20 -12.48 3.34 -8.89
N ARG A 21 -12.94 2.09 -9.00
CA ARG A 21 -12.10 0.91 -9.22
C ARG A 21 -12.14 0.61 -10.70
N ASP A 22 -11.10 1.01 -11.42
CA ASP A 22 -11.03 0.81 -12.85
C ASP A 22 -9.61 0.37 -13.27
N THR A 23 -9.52 -0.14 -14.49
CA THR A 23 -8.28 -0.63 -15.08
C THR A 23 -7.26 0.50 -15.26
N GLN A 24 -7.70 1.74 -15.51
CA GLN A 24 -6.81 2.88 -15.69
C GLN A 24 -6.10 3.27 -14.40
N ALA A 25 -6.83 3.30 -13.28
CA ALA A 25 -6.28 3.54 -11.96
C ALA A 25 -5.34 2.42 -11.52
N ALA A 26 -5.71 1.15 -11.78
CA ALA A 26 -4.82 0.01 -11.54
C ALA A 26 -3.53 0.10 -12.35
N TYR A 27 -3.62 0.43 -13.65
CA TYR A 27 -2.48 0.62 -14.54
C TYR A 27 -1.56 1.71 -14.04
N ALA A 28 -2.10 2.88 -13.72
CA ALA A 28 -1.32 4.01 -13.24
C ALA A 28 -0.65 3.70 -11.88
N PHE A 29 -1.31 2.94 -11.00
CA PHE A 29 -0.76 2.56 -9.70
C PHE A 29 0.44 1.64 -9.86
N LEU A 30 0.28 0.56 -10.65
CA LEU A 30 1.36 -0.36 -10.96
C LEU A 30 2.51 0.35 -11.69
N LYS A 31 2.21 1.16 -12.72
CA LYS A 31 3.25 1.94 -13.42
C LYS A 31 4.05 2.84 -12.47
N ARG A 32 3.38 3.49 -11.52
CA ARG A 32 4.04 4.31 -10.49
C ARG A 32 4.94 3.48 -9.59
N LEU A 33 4.49 2.30 -9.15
CA LEU A 33 5.31 1.37 -8.38
C LEU A 33 6.55 0.91 -9.16
N HIS A 34 6.39 0.55 -10.44
CA HIS A 34 7.52 0.19 -11.30
C HIS A 34 8.54 1.33 -11.40
N LYS A 35 8.07 2.57 -11.61
CA LYS A 35 8.96 3.73 -11.73
C LYS A 35 9.77 3.97 -10.44
N GLN A 36 9.18 3.70 -9.28
CA GLN A 36 9.79 3.99 -7.98
C GLN A 36 10.69 2.85 -7.47
N PHE A 37 10.26 1.59 -7.64
CA PHE A 37 10.90 0.42 -7.04
C PHE A 37 11.49 -0.55 -8.06
N GLY A 38 11.33 -0.27 -9.35
CA GLY A 38 11.76 -1.15 -10.44
C GLY A 38 10.84 -2.36 -10.62
N GLU A 39 11.39 -3.38 -11.27
CA GLU A 39 10.68 -4.61 -11.57
C GLU A 39 10.84 -5.65 -10.45
N PRO A 40 9.75 -6.07 -9.76
CA PRO A 40 9.81 -7.12 -8.77
C PRO A 40 9.86 -8.52 -9.41
N LYS A 41 10.33 -9.52 -8.65
CA LYS A 41 10.28 -10.92 -9.10
C LYS A 41 8.85 -11.44 -9.26
N ALA A 42 7.96 -11.06 -8.35
CA ALA A 42 6.56 -11.46 -8.38
C ALA A 42 5.65 -10.33 -7.85
N ILE A 43 4.44 -10.25 -8.40
CA ILE A 43 3.35 -9.42 -7.90
C ILE A 43 2.20 -10.32 -7.48
N VAL A 44 1.69 -10.10 -6.27
CA VAL A 44 0.52 -10.79 -5.76
C VAL A 44 -0.66 -9.81 -5.72
N THR A 45 -1.77 -10.17 -6.36
CA THR A 45 -3.01 -9.38 -6.27
C THR A 45 -4.23 -10.25 -5.96
N ASP A 46 -5.37 -9.62 -5.70
CA ASP A 46 -6.65 -10.31 -5.77
C ASP A 46 -7.00 -10.69 -7.23
N LYS A 47 -8.07 -11.48 -7.40
CA LYS A 47 -8.55 -11.93 -8.72
C LYS A 47 -9.37 -10.87 -9.46
N ALA A 48 -9.16 -9.58 -9.18
CA ALA A 48 -9.96 -8.54 -9.81
C ALA A 48 -9.62 -8.36 -11.30
N PRO A 49 -10.62 -8.32 -12.19
CA PRO A 49 -10.39 -8.16 -13.63
C PRO A 49 -9.59 -6.90 -13.99
N SER A 50 -9.78 -5.81 -13.26
CA SER A 50 -9.08 -4.55 -13.50
C SER A 50 -7.57 -4.64 -13.24
N LEU A 51 -7.13 -5.39 -12.23
CA LEU A 51 -5.70 -5.59 -11.94
C LEU A 51 -5.06 -6.49 -12.99
N GLY A 52 -5.70 -7.62 -13.32
CA GLY A 52 -5.20 -8.51 -14.37
C GLY A 52 -5.15 -7.84 -15.75
N SER A 53 -6.10 -6.96 -16.06
CA SER A 53 -6.10 -6.21 -17.33
C SER A 53 -5.03 -5.11 -17.34
N ALA A 54 -4.85 -4.41 -16.22
CA ALA A 54 -3.80 -3.42 -16.07
C ALA A 54 -2.40 -4.03 -16.19
N PHE A 55 -2.17 -5.17 -15.53
CA PHE A 55 -0.90 -5.89 -15.57
C PHE A 55 -0.55 -6.34 -17.00
N ARG A 56 -1.47 -6.98 -17.72
CA ARG A 56 -1.28 -7.35 -19.14
C ARG A 56 -0.96 -6.15 -20.04
N LYS A 57 -1.65 -5.02 -19.82
CA LYS A 57 -1.38 -3.77 -20.56
C LYS A 57 0.00 -3.17 -20.24
N LEU A 58 0.53 -3.41 -19.04
CA LEU A 58 1.88 -2.99 -18.68
C LEU A 58 2.93 -3.87 -19.35
N GLN A 59 2.69 -5.18 -19.41
CA GLN A 59 3.52 -6.13 -20.14
C GLN A 59 3.60 -5.81 -21.63
N SER A 60 2.47 -5.43 -22.26
CA SER A 60 2.47 -5.05 -23.68
C SER A 60 3.28 -3.79 -24.00
N VAL A 61 3.57 -2.94 -23.00
CA VAL A 61 4.43 -1.75 -23.16
C VAL A 61 5.84 -1.96 -22.60
N GLY A 62 6.24 -3.22 -22.37
CA GLY A 62 7.58 -3.59 -21.93
C GLY A 62 7.86 -3.47 -20.44
N LEU A 63 6.84 -3.31 -19.59
CA LEU A 63 6.99 -3.28 -18.14
C LEU A 63 6.55 -4.61 -17.52
N TYR A 64 7.19 -5.05 -16.43
CA TYR A 64 6.84 -6.31 -15.76
C TYR A 64 6.99 -7.56 -16.65
N THR A 65 7.98 -7.55 -17.55
CA THR A 65 8.20 -8.62 -18.54
C THR A 65 8.71 -9.91 -17.92
N LYS A 66 9.48 -9.81 -16.83
CA LYS A 66 10.06 -10.92 -16.05
C LYS A 66 9.31 -11.17 -14.74
N THR A 67 8.25 -10.40 -14.48
CA THR A 67 7.49 -10.45 -13.24
C THR A 67 6.43 -11.54 -13.30
N GLU A 68 6.41 -12.43 -12.31
CA GLU A 68 5.34 -13.41 -12.16
C GLU A 68 4.11 -12.79 -11.51
N HIS A 69 2.94 -12.88 -12.15
CA HIS A 69 1.67 -12.42 -11.56
C HIS A 69 0.92 -13.57 -10.90
N ARG A 70 0.80 -13.50 -9.57
CA ARG A 70 0.12 -14.51 -8.75
C ARG A 70 -1.20 -13.95 -8.21
N THR A 71 -2.26 -14.76 -8.28
CA THR A 71 -3.59 -14.41 -7.77
C THR A 71 -4.11 -15.39 -6.71
N VAL A 72 -3.18 -16.06 -6.04
CA VAL A 72 -3.50 -17.12 -5.09
C VAL A 72 -3.99 -16.54 -3.77
N LYS A 73 -5.13 -17.06 -3.29
CA LYS A 73 -5.86 -16.51 -2.13
C LYS A 73 -4.97 -16.35 -0.89
N TYR A 74 -4.17 -17.35 -0.53
CA TYR A 74 -3.36 -17.27 0.69
C TYR A 74 -2.21 -16.27 0.60
N LEU A 75 -1.69 -16.00 -0.60
CA LEU A 75 -0.60 -15.03 -0.78
C LEU A 75 -1.07 -13.58 -0.56
N ASN A 76 -2.36 -13.31 -0.69
CA ASN A 76 -2.92 -11.98 -0.43
C ASN A 76 -3.25 -11.72 1.05
N ASN A 77 -3.08 -12.72 1.94
CA ASN A 77 -3.46 -12.60 3.35
C ASN A 77 -2.79 -11.41 4.05
N LEU A 78 -1.51 -11.16 3.74
CA LEU A 78 -0.75 -10.07 4.35
C LEU A 78 -1.35 -8.70 3.99
N ILE A 79 -1.64 -8.47 2.71
CA ILE A 79 -2.25 -7.21 2.25
C ILE A 79 -3.70 -7.08 2.72
N GLU A 80 -4.45 -8.18 2.80
CA GLU A 80 -5.81 -8.18 3.32
C GLU A 80 -5.85 -7.84 4.82
N GLN A 81 -4.95 -8.42 5.61
CA GLN A 81 -4.78 -8.04 7.02
C GLN A 81 -4.35 -6.59 7.14
N ASP A 82 -3.44 -6.14 6.26
CA ASP A 82 -3.00 -4.76 6.24
C ASP A 82 -4.16 -3.78 5.95
N HIS A 83 -5.14 -4.15 5.14
CA HIS A 83 -6.30 -3.32 4.87
C HIS A 83 -7.33 -3.22 6.01
N ARG A 84 -7.35 -4.17 6.96
CA ARG A 84 -8.44 -4.28 7.95
C ARG A 84 -8.71 -2.99 8.73
N PRO A 85 -7.71 -2.25 9.26
CA PRO A 85 -7.98 -1.06 10.05
C PRO A 85 -8.71 0.05 9.27
N ILE A 86 -8.36 0.24 8.00
CA ILE A 86 -9.04 1.22 7.14
C ILE A 86 -10.41 0.71 6.72
N LYS A 87 -10.52 -0.58 6.33
CA LYS A 87 -11.81 -1.18 5.94
C LYS A 87 -12.86 -1.05 7.05
N ARG A 88 -12.48 -1.26 8.32
CA ARG A 88 -13.37 -1.07 9.48
C ARG A 88 -13.95 0.34 9.58
N ARG A 89 -13.22 1.35 9.12
CA ARG A 89 -13.63 2.76 9.16
C ARG A 89 -14.36 3.24 7.92
N ASN A 90 -14.53 2.38 6.91
CA ASN A 90 -15.10 2.77 5.61
C ASN A 90 -16.47 3.45 5.72
N LYS A 91 -17.30 3.03 6.68
CA LYS A 91 -18.63 3.59 6.92
C LYS A 91 -18.62 5.02 7.48
N PHE A 92 -17.53 5.47 8.08
CA PHE A 92 -17.42 6.80 8.68
C PHE A 92 -16.88 7.86 7.72
N TYR A 93 -16.42 7.45 6.52
CA TYR A 93 -15.92 8.38 5.53
C TYR A 93 -17.07 9.07 4.79
N GLN A 94 -17.32 10.34 5.12
CA GLN A 94 -18.37 11.15 4.49
C GLN A 94 -17.98 11.66 3.09
N SER A 95 -16.68 11.82 2.81
CA SER A 95 -16.19 12.28 1.51
C SER A 95 -14.81 11.71 1.19
N LEU A 96 -14.38 11.77 -0.07
CA LEU A 96 -13.01 11.41 -0.45
C LEU A 96 -11.96 12.29 0.21
N ARG A 97 -12.27 13.57 0.45
CA ARG A 97 -11.34 14.52 1.08
C ARG A 97 -11.09 14.11 2.53
N THR A 98 -12.16 13.88 3.30
CA THR A 98 -12.06 13.46 4.71
C THR A 98 -11.46 12.06 4.85
N ALA A 99 -11.80 11.14 3.94
CA ALA A 99 -11.16 9.83 3.86
C ALA A 99 -9.66 9.94 3.60
N SER A 100 -9.24 10.77 2.65
CA SER A 100 -7.85 10.94 2.26
C SER A 100 -6.99 11.39 3.45
N SER A 101 -7.38 12.46 4.14
CA SER A 101 -6.65 12.98 5.30
C SER A 101 -6.58 11.95 6.44
N THR A 102 -7.70 11.31 6.75
CA THR A 102 -7.75 10.29 7.81
C THR A 102 -6.87 9.08 7.50
N ILE A 103 -6.99 8.54 6.28
CA ILE A 103 -6.17 7.41 5.82
C ILE A 103 -4.69 7.78 5.85
N LYS A 104 -4.32 8.97 5.38
CA LYS A 104 -2.94 9.44 5.40
C LYS A 104 -2.36 9.43 6.82
N GLY A 105 -3.07 10.02 7.79
CA GLY A 105 -2.63 10.02 9.19
C GLY A 105 -2.50 8.62 9.80
N MET A 106 -3.49 7.76 9.59
CA MET A 106 -3.44 6.36 10.06
C MET A 106 -2.24 5.60 9.49
N GLU A 107 -1.95 5.80 8.21
CA GLU A 107 -0.87 5.10 7.51
C GLU A 107 0.50 5.64 7.86
N THR A 108 0.63 6.94 8.12
CA THR A 108 1.86 7.52 8.67
C THR A 108 2.21 6.87 10.01
N ILE A 109 1.29 6.85 10.97
CA ILE A 109 1.51 6.23 12.29
C ILE A 109 1.88 4.76 12.14
N ARG A 110 1.16 4.04 11.27
CA ARG A 110 1.40 2.62 11.05
C ARG A 110 2.72 2.33 10.35
N GLY A 111 3.14 3.19 9.42
CA GLY A 111 4.44 3.08 8.76
C GLY A 111 5.59 3.19 9.76
N ILE A 112 5.51 4.17 10.67
CA ILE A 112 6.48 4.35 11.76
C ILE A 112 6.52 3.10 12.65
N TYR A 113 5.35 2.60 13.06
CA TYR A 113 5.24 1.38 13.86
C TYR A 113 5.88 0.17 13.17
N LYS A 114 5.57 -0.06 11.89
CA LYS A 114 6.12 -1.18 11.11
C LYS A 114 7.64 -1.09 10.97
N LYS A 115 8.18 0.11 10.75
CA LYS A 115 9.63 0.34 10.65
C LYS A 115 10.34 0.03 11.97
N ASN A 116 9.82 0.54 13.09
CA ASN A 116 10.37 0.25 14.42
C ASN A 116 10.29 -1.25 14.77
N ARG A 117 9.17 -1.89 14.45
CA ARG A 117 9.02 -3.35 14.61
C ARG A 117 10.07 -4.12 13.82
N ARG A 118 10.34 -3.73 12.57
CA ARG A 118 11.38 -4.35 11.73
C ARG A 118 12.79 -4.14 12.29
N ASN A 119 13.05 -2.97 12.88
CA ASN A 119 14.35 -2.63 13.44
C ASN A 119 14.58 -3.22 14.84
N GLY A 120 13.60 -3.91 15.43
CA GLY A 120 13.71 -4.46 16.79
C GLY A 120 13.56 -3.42 17.90
N THR A 121 13.29 -2.16 17.57
CA THR A 121 13.20 -1.02 18.51
C THR A 121 11.79 -0.81 19.07
N LEU A 122 10.99 -1.88 19.15
CA LEU A 122 9.59 -1.76 19.58
C LEU A 122 9.45 -1.51 21.08
N PHE A 123 10.42 -1.95 21.88
CA PHE A 123 10.44 -1.70 23.31
C PHE A 123 10.68 -0.20 23.56
N GLY A 124 9.75 0.46 24.27
CA GLY A 124 9.76 1.92 24.43
C GLY A 124 9.15 2.71 23.27
N PHE A 125 8.54 2.05 22.28
CA PHE A 125 7.88 2.73 21.18
C PHE A 125 6.78 3.67 21.66
N SER A 126 6.88 4.94 21.26
CA SER A 126 5.88 5.96 21.51
C SER A 126 5.66 6.77 20.25
N VAL A 127 4.42 6.73 19.72
CA VAL A 127 4.07 7.46 18.50
C VAL A 127 4.39 8.95 18.61
N SER A 128 4.13 9.56 19.77
CA SER A 128 4.42 10.98 19.98
C SER A 128 5.92 11.26 19.95
N THR A 129 6.73 10.38 20.53
CA THR A 129 8.20 10.50 20.53
C THR A 129 8.76 10.38 19.12
N GLU A 130 8.31 9.36 18.38
CA GLU A 130 8.74 9.15 16.98
C GLU A 130 8.35 10.32 16.07
N ILE A 131 7.16 10.88 16.25
CA ILE A 131 6.71 12.06 15.50
C ILE A 131 7.56 13.28 15.86
N LYS A 132 7.87 13.50 17.15
CA LYS A 132 8.76 14.60 17.57
C LYS A 132 10.13 14.48 16.93
N VAL A 133 10.72 13.28 16.95
CA VAL A 133 12.01 12.98 16.30
C VAL A 133 11.95 13.27 14.80
N LEU A 134 10.90 12.81 14.10
CA LEU A 134 10.71 13.08 12.66
C LEU A 134 10.56 14.57 12.34
N MET A 135 9.97 15.34 13.25
CA MET A 135 9.76 16.78 13.11
C MET A 135 10.99 17.60 13.56
N GLY A 136 12.05 16.96 14.03
CA GLY A 136 13.24 17.63 14.56
C GLY A 136 12.97 18.37 15.88
N ILE A 137 11.88 18.06 16.57
CA ILE A 137 11.54 18.66 17.86
C ILE A 137 12.25 17.80 18.91
N THR A 138 13.36 18.31 19.43
CA THR A 138 14.04 17.71 20.59
C THR A 138 13.08 17.69 21.78
N ALA A 139 13.11 16.60 22.55
CA ALA A 139 12.33 16.45 23.78
C ALA A 139 12.76 17.49 24.83
#